data_AF-A0A972C0J2-F1
#
_entry.id   AF-A0A972C0J2-F1
#
_cell.length_a   1.000
_cell.length_b   1.000
_cell.length_c   1.000
_cell.angle_alpha   90.00
_cell.angle_beta   90.00
_cell.angle_gamma   90.00
#
_symmetry.space_group_name_H-M   'P 1'
#
loop_
_entity.id
_entity.type
_entity.pdbx_description
1 polymer ?
#
loop_
_entity_poly.entity_id
_entity_poly.type
_entity_poly.pdbx_seq_one_letter_code
_entity_poly.pdbx_strand_id
1 'polypeptide(L)'
;MKSHPDFVKLNEYLDKQLNKDEIEVVRAHLENCERCRRELEEITALRVLLTEDLGEVLQAIPPQSGWFERLVDRYRRDRTRRQRSRWAWTTNPRYLQAIALGAVALLLVVLYLPLEDRVPLPEPDQAEKFVAPESLPSPEKELRMFGLDQRGEPDLEMVEPDQVKVFSSDDPAEVERIFTALQEANLRPIRRGKEILVERINQTEAQAVIDQITRQEGKK
;
A
#
# COMPACT_ATOMS: atom_id res chain seq x y z
N MET A 1 -8.05 -2.24 -33.49
CA MET A 1 -7.47 -0.91 -33.75
C MET A 1 -7.09 -0.31 -32.40
N LYS A 2 -5.79 -0.23 -32.07
CA LYS A 2 -5.32 0.24 -30.77
C LYS A 2 -5.26 1.77 -30.79
N SER A 3 -6.40 2.44 -30.62
CA SER A 3 -6.41 3.89 -30.40
C SER A 3 -5.95 4.15 -28.97
N HIS A 4 -4.69 4.52 -28.80
CA HIS A 4 -4.20 4.98 -27.51
C HIS A 4 -4.83 6.35 -27.20
N PRO A 5 -5.28 6.61 -25.96
CA PRO A 5 -5.66 7.94 -25.51
C PRO A 5 -4.49 8.91 -25.76
N ASP A 6 -4.80 10.09 -26.27
CA ASP A 6 -3.81 11.16 -26.42
C ASP A 6 -3.39 11.68 -25.04
N PHE A 7 -2.20 12.28 -24.97
CA PHE A 7 -1.64 12.88 -23.77
C PHE A 7 -2.62 13.85 -23.08
N VAL A 8 -3.33 14.65 -23.87
CA VAL A 8 -4.35 15.60 -23.38
C VAL A 8 -5.44 14.86 -22.60
N LYS A 9 -5.96 13.74 -23.12
CA LYS A 9 -6.99 12.94 -22.44
C LYS A 9 -6.48 12.26 -21.18
N LEU A 10 -5.23 11.81 -21.14
CA LEU A 10 -4.61 11.26 -19.93
C LEU A 10 -4.44 12.34 -18.85
N ASN A 11 -4.11 13.56 -19.25
CA ASN A 11 -3.99 14.68 -18.32
C ASN A 11 -5.38 15.12 -17.78
N GLU A 12 -6.39 15.23 -18.65
CA GLU A 12 -7.79 15.49 -18.24
C GLU A 12 -8.35 14.40 -17.33
N TYR A 13 -7.95 13.14 -17.55
CA TYR A 13 -8.28 12.03 -16.67
C TYR A 13 -7.69 12.22 -15.27
N LEU A 14 -6.42 12.62 -15.16
CA LEU A 14 -5.77 12.93 -13.88
C LEU A 14 -6.43 14.12 -13.17
N ASP A 15 -6.81 15.15 -13.93
CA ASP A 15 -7.49 16.35 -13.42
C ASP A 15 -8.98 16.14 -13.12
N LYS A 16 -9.51 14.93 -13.39
CA LYS A 16 -10.94 14.57 -13.24
C LYS A 16 -11.87 15.49 -14.04
N GLN A 17 -11.42 15.96 -15.19
CA GLN A 17 -12.17 16.85 -16.09
C GLN A 17 -12.92 16.08 -17.19
N LEU A 18 -12.67 14.79 -17.34
CA LEU A 18 -13.43 13.92 -18.24
C LEU A 18 -14.84 13.65 -17.72
N ASN A 19 -15.78 13.42 -18.65
CA ASN A 19 -17.11 12.98 -18.28
C ASN A 19 -17.10 11.50 -17.82
N LYS A 20 -18.20 11.02 -17.20
CA LYS A 20 -18.24 9.67 -16.63
C LYS A 20 -17.99 8.56 -17.67
N ASP A 21 -18.55 8.71 -18.86
CA ASP A 21 -18.44 7.73 -19.93
C ASP A 21 -17.01 7.66 -20.47
N GLU A 22 -16.34 8.81 -20.60
CA GLU A 22 -14.94 8.92 -21.00
C GLU A 22 -13.98 8.39 -19.94
N ILE A 23 -14.27 8.61 -18.65
CA ILE A 23 -13.50 8.04 -17.55
C ILE A 23 -13.52 6.51 -17.61
N GLU A 24 -14.68 5.91 -17.87
CA GLU A 24 -14.80 4.45 -17.97
C GLU A 24 -14.01 3.90 -19.16
N VAL A 25 -14.07 4.56 -20.31
CA VAL A 25 -13.30 4.17 -21.51
C VAL A 25 -11.80 4.25 -21.25
N VAL A 26 -11.32 5.35 -20.66
CA VAL A 26 -9.88 5.52 -20.35
C VAL A 26 -9.45 4.50 -19.28
N ARG A 27 -10.26 4.26 -18.25
CA ARG A 27 -9.97 3.26 -17.21
C ARG A 27 -9.83 1.86 -17.80
N ALA A 28 -10.80 1.42 -18.61
CA ALA A 28 -10.76 0.11 -19.25
C ALA A 28 -9.54 -0.06 -20.17
N HIS A 29 -9.09 1.04 -20.80
CA HIS A 29 -7.86 1.04 -21.59
C HIS A 29 -6.61 0.91 -20.72
N LEU A 30 -6.52 1.60 -19.58
CA LEU A 30 -5.39 1.55 -18.65
C LEU A 30 -5.21 0.17 -17.98
N GLU A 31 -6.30 -0.58 -17.81
CA GLU A 31 -6.25 -1.97 -17.32
C GLU A 31 -5.48 -2.88 -18.28
N ASN A 32 -5.63 -2.67 -19.59
CA ASN A 32 -5.09 -3.56 -20.63
C ASN A 32 -3.86 -2.99 -21.36
N CYS A 33 -3.52 -1.72 -21.18
CA CYS A 33 -2.44 -1.06 -21.90
C CYS A 33 -1.33 -0.55 -20.96
N GLU A 34 -0.26 -1.32 -20.86
CA GLU A 34 0.92 -0.99 -20.05
C GLU A 34 1.60 0.32 -20.48
N ARG A 35 1.64 0.60 -21.78
CA ARG A 35 2.23 1.85 -22.31
C ARG A 35 1.55 3.10 -21.73
N CYS A 36 0.23 3.19 -21.83
CA CYS A 36 -0.53 4.33 -21.32
C CYS A 36 -0.50 4.41 -19.79
N ARG A 37 -0.28 3.28 -19.10
CA ARG A 37 -0.04 3.27 -17.65
C ARG A 37 1.30 3.92 -17.30
N ARG A 38 2.38 3.54 -18.00
CA ARG A 38 3.69 4.17 -17.84
C ARG A 38 3.66 5.67 -18.17
N GLU A 39 3.01 6.06 -19.26
CA GLU A 39 2.84 7.48 -19.62
C GLU A 39 2.08 8.24 -18.50
N LEU A 40 1.06 7.64 -17.88
CA LEU A 40 0.32 8.25 -16.77
C LEU A 40 1.15 8.32 -15.48
N GLU A 41 1.96 7.30 -15.19
CA GLU A 41 2.90 7.29 -14.06
C GLU A 41 3.97 8.39 -14.22
N GLU A 42 4.53 8.57 -15.41
CA GLU A 42 5.49 9.65 -15.71
C GLU A 42 4.88 11.03 -15.46
N ILE A 43 3.66 11.27 -15.96
CA ILE A 43 2.94 12.53 -15.71
C ILE A 43 2.69 12.74 -14.22
N THR A 44 2.35 11.67 -13.49
CA THR A 44 2.07 11.74 -12.06
C THR A 44 3.35 12.02 -11.26
N ALA A 45 4.46 11.38 -11.60
CA ALA A 45 5.76 11.60 -10.99
C ALA A 45 6.22 13.05 -11.16
N LEU A 46 6.08 13.61 -12.37
CA LEU A 46 6.39 15.02 -12.62
C LEU A 46 5.53 15.96 -11.76
N ARG A 47 4.24 15.66 -11.58
CA ARG A 47 3.36 16.46 -10.71
C ARG A 47 3.79 16.40 -9.25
N VAL A 48 4.19 15.23 -8.74
CA VAL A 48 4.67 15.08 -7.37
C VAL A 48 5.93 15.93 -7.14
N LEU A 49 6.92 15.80 -8.03
CA LEU A 49 8.15 16.60 -7.98
C LEU A 49 7.85 18.11 -8.00
N LEU A 50 6.94 18.53 -8.88
CA LEU A 50 6.49 19.92 -8.94
C LEU A 50 5.80 20.36 -7.64
N THR A 51 4.93 19.53 -7.05
CA THR A 51 4.25 19.87 -5.79
C THR A 51 5.18 19.90 -4.58
N GLU A 52 6.25 19.11 -4.59
CA GLU A 52 7.28 19.14 -3.54
C GLU A 52 8.10 20.43 -3.64
N ASP A 53 8.59 20.76 -4.83
CA ASP A 53 9.38 21.97 -5.09
C ASP A 53 8.56 23.26 -4.92
N LEU A 54 7.34 23.29 -5.48
CA LEU A 54 6.41 24.42 -5.29
C LEU A 54 5.82 24.47 -3.89
N GLY A 55 5.76 23.37 -3.14
CA GLY A 55 5.26 23.35 -1.76
C GLY A 55 6.15 24.12 -0.80
N GLU A 56 7.44 24.23 -1.11
CA GLU A 56 8.40 25.07 -0.38
C GLU A 56 8.28 26.55 -0.75
N VAL A 57 8.02 26.84 -2.04
CA VAL A 57 7.88 28.22 -2.57
C VAL A 57 6.52 28.83 -2.26
N LEU A 58 5.45 28.07 -2.45
CA LEU A 58 4.08 28.43 -2.10
C LEU A 58 3.89 28.08 -0.63
N GLN A 59 4.19 29.03 0.26
CA GLN A 59 3.90 28.94 1.70
C GLN A 59 2.64 28.13 1.93
N ALA A 60 2.81 26.88 2.41
CA ALA A 60 1.72 25.95 2.58
C ALA A 60 0.65 26.64 3.43
N ILE A 61 -0.51 26.93 2.83
CA ILE A 61 -1.63 27.55 3.54
C ILE A 61 -1.90 26.62 4.73
N PRO A 62 -1.60 27.05 5.97
CA PRO A 62 -1.68 26.14 7.09
C PRO A 62 -3.15 25.73 7.21
N PRO A 63 -3.43 24.43 7.35
CA PRO A 63 -4.80 23.99 7.52
C PRO A 63 -5.38 24.72 8.74
N GLN A 64 -6.63 25.18 8.60
CA GLN A 64 -7.40 25.79 9.68
C GLN A 64 -7.21 25.03 11.01
N SER A 65 -7.07 25.76 12.12
CA SER A 65 -6.84 25.15 13.42
C SER A 65 -7.86 24.05 13.75
N GLY A 66 -7.38 22.95 14.32
CA GLY A 66 -8.22 21.79 14.64
C GLY A 66 -8.54 20.87 13.45
N TRP A 67 -8.04 21.13 12.23
CA TRP A 67 -8.33 20.28 11.05
C TRP A 67 -7.83 18.85 11.26
N PHE A 68 -6.63 18.69 11.80
CA PHE A 68 -6.02 17.38 12.03
C PHE A 68 -6.82 16.58 13.08
N GLU A 69 -7.23 17.23 14.17
CA GLU A 69 -8.07 16.65 15.21
C GLU A 69 -9.42 16.20 14.65
N ARG A 70 -10.06 17.01 13.81
CA ARG A 70 -11.33 16.66 13.14
C ARG A 70 -11.16 15.50 12.16
N LEU A 71 -10.04 15.45 11.44
CA LEU A 71 -9.72 14.36 10.53
C LEU A 71 -9.51 13.04 11.29
N VAL A 72 -8.69 13.08 12.34
CA VAL A 72 -8.40 11.92 13.20
C VAL A 72 -9.68 11.42 13.88
N ASP A 73 -10.51 12.32 14.41
CA ASP A 73 -11.77 11.94 15.05
C ASP A 73 -12.73 11.29 14.06
N ARG A 74 -12.84 11.82 12.83
CA ARG A 74 -13.64 11.21 11.76
C ARG A 74 -13.14 9.81 11.41
N TYR A 75 -11.83 9.65 11.23
CA TYR A 75 -11.23 8.34 10.91
C TYR A 75 -11.48 7.29 12.01
N ARG A 76 -11.33 7.68 13.28
CA ARG A 76 -11.64 6.80 14.44
C ARG A 76 -13.12 6.44 14.50
N ARG A 77 -14.01 7.40 14.22
CA ARG A 77 -15.47 7.20 14.24
C ARG A 77 -15.92 6.25 13.14
N ASP A 78 -15.38 6.35 11.93
CA ASP A 78 -15.75 5.47 10.83
C ASP A 78 -15.29 4.02 11.07
N ARG A 79 -14.11 3.82 11.68
CA ARG A 79 -13.64 2.48 12.08
C ARG A 79 -14.56 1.85 13.13
N THR A 80 -14.92 2.60 14.17
CA THR A 80 -15.79 2.11 15.24
C THR A 80 -17.24 1.90 14.80
N ARG A 81 -17.76 2.73 13.86
CA ARG A 81 -19.10 2.56 13.28
C ARG A 81 -19.22 1.27 12.47
N ARG A 82 -18.21 0.92 11.66
CA ARG A 82 -18.17 -0.37 10.95
C ARG A 82 -18.10 -1.56 11.92
N GLN A 83 -17.33 -1.44 13.01
CA GLN A 83 -17.24 -2.49 14.01
C GLN A 83 -18.55 -2.68 14.80
N ARG A 84 -19.22 -1.57 15.20
CA ARG A 84 -20.55 -1.63 15.84
C ARG A 84 -21.63 -2.15 14.90
N SER A 85 -21.59 -1.82 13.61
CA SER A 85 -22.54 -2.38 12.62
C SER A 85 -22.47 -3.91 12.52
N ARG A 86 -21.27 -4.50 12.71
CA ARG A 86 -21.06 -5.96 12.75
C ARG A 86 -21.35 -6.58 14.13
N TRP A 87 -21.80 -5.82 15.12
CA TRP A 87 -22.24 -6.33 16.43
C TRP A 87 -23.66 -5.89 16.79
N ALA A 88 -24.23 -4.95 16.03
CA ALA A 88 -25.60 -4.47 16.20
C ALA A 88 -26.66 -5.54 15.85
N TRP A 89 -26.38 -6.41 14.87
CA TRP A 89 -27.21 -7.58 14.57
C TRP A 89 -27.19 -8.66 15.67
N THR A 90 -26.07 -8.89 16.36
CA THR A 90 -25.94 -9.93 17.41
C THR A 90 -26.41 -9.46 18.79
N THR A 91 -26.42 -8.15 19.05
CA THR A 91 -26.87 -7.57 20.33
C THR A 91 -28.35 -7.21 20.36
N ASN A 92 -29.10 -7.51 19.29
CA ASN A 92 -30.53 -7.25 19.23
C ASN A 92 -31.29 -8.31 20.06
N PRO A 93 -32.00 -7.94 21.14
CA PRO A 93 -32.63 -8.89 22.06
C PRO A 93 -33.67 -9.80 21.38
N ARG A 94 -34.23 -9.35 20.25
CA ARG A 94 -35.15 -10.16 19.42
C ARG A 94 -34.48 -11.38 18.79
N TYR A 95 -33.19 -11.31 18.47
CA TYR A 95 -32.45 -12.44 17.91
C TYR A 95 -32.16 -13.51 18.97
N LEU A 96 -31.80 -13.10 20.18
CA LEU A 96 -31.65 -14.00 21.32
C LEU A 96 -32.97 -14.70 21.68
N GLN A 97 -34.10 -13.98 21.61
CA GLN A 97 -35.43 -14.55 21.81
C GLN A 97 -35.78 -15.59 20.72
N ALA A 98 -35.44 -15.32 19.45
CA ALA A 98 -35.67 -16.25 18.36
C ALA A 98 -34.85 -17.54 18.48
N ILE A 99 -33.59 -17.47 18.91
CA ILE A 99 -32.75 -18.64 19.17
C ILE A 99 -33.33 -19.47 20.33
N ALA A 100 -33.74 -18.83 21.42
CA ALA A 100 -34.30 -19.52 22.58
C ALA A 100 -35.61 -20.26 22.22
N LEU A 101 -36.50 -19.60 21.47
CA LEU A 101 -37.74 -20.23 20.99
C LEU A 101 -37.45 -21.36 19.99
N GLY A 102 -36.48 -21.18 19.09
CA GLY A 102 -36.06 -22.23 18.16
C GLY A 102 -35.48 -23.45 18.87
N ALA A 103 -34.67 -23.25 19.91
CA ALA A 103 -34.09 -24.34 20.70
C ALA A 103 -35.17 -25.10 21.49
N VAL A 104 -36.15 -24.40 22.08
CA VAL A 104 -37.29 -25.04 22.76
C VAL A 104 -38.17 -25.81 21.77
N ALA A 105 -38.44 -25.24 20.59
CA ALA A 105 -39.19 -25.93 19.54
C ALA A 105 -38.45 -27.18 19.04
N LEU A 106 -37.14 -27.09 18.83
CA LEU A 106 -36.31 -28.25 18.44
C LEU A 106 -36.31 -29.33 19.53
N LEU A 107 -36.18 -28.94 20.80
CA LEU A 107 -36.23 -29.87 21.93
C LEU A 107 -37.59 -30.56 22.03
N LEU A 108 -38.69 -29.82 21.84
CA LEU A 108 -40.03 -30.39 21.77
C LEU A 108 -40.19 -31.33 20.58
N VAL A 109 -39.69 -30.96 19.39
CA VAL A 109 -39.70 -31.85 18.22
C VAL A 109 -38.92 -33.13 18.49
N VAL A 110 -37.73 -33.06 19.10
CA VAL A 110 -36.93 -34.24 19.47
C VAL A 110 -37.65 -35.09 20.53
N LEU A 111 -38.30 -34.47 21.51
CA LEU A 111 -39.00 -35.16 22.59
C LEU A 111 -40.30 -35.83 22.11
N TYR A 112 -40.96 -35.25 21.11
CA TYR A 112 -42.25 -35.71 20.57
C TYR A 112 -42.14 -36.42 19.22
N LEU A 113 -40.93 -36.59 18.67
CA LEU A 113 -40.72 -37.43 17.49
C LEU A 113 -40.93 -38.89 17.89
N PRO A 114 -41.98 -39.57 17.38
CA PRO A 114 -42.16 -40.99 17.63
C PRO A 114 -40.98 -41.72 17.00
N LEU A 115 -40.25 -42.50 17.79
CA LEU A 115 -39.15 -43.36 17.32
C LEU A 115 -39.64 -44.55 16.47
N GLU A 116 -40.79 -44.42 15.81
CA GLU A 116 -41.54 -45.52 15.19
C GLU A 116 -40.91 -46.09 13.92
N ASP A 117 -39.96 -45.39 13.29
CA ASP A 117 -39.24 -45.91 12.13
C ASP A 117 -37.75 -46.03 12.43
N ARG A 118 -37.38 -47.08 13.16
CA ARG A 118 -36.02 -47.63 13.03
C ARG A 118 -35.90 -48.24 11.63
N VAL A 119 -35.57 -47.40 10.65
CA VAL A 119 -35.17 -47.83 9.31
C VAL A 119 -34.03 -48.85 9.49
N PRO A 120 -34.19 -50.10 9.00
CA PRO A 120 -33.11 -51.06 9.05
C PRO A 120 -31.89 -50.47 8.34
N LEU A 121 -30.76 -50.42 9.07
CA LEU A 121 -29.49 -49.93 8.53
C LEU A 121 -29.17 -50.76 7.28
N PRO A 122 -29.00 -50.14 6.10
CA PRO A 122 -28.58 -50.86 4.90
C PRO A 122 -27.22 -51.49 5.18
N GLU A 123 -27.10 -52.79 4.88
CA GLU A 123 -25.83 -53.51 5.01
C GLU A 123 -24.74 -52.82 4.16
N PRO A 124 -23.50 -52.70 4.68
CA PRO A 124 -22.41 -51.94 4.06
C PRO A 124 -21.85 -52.53 2.76
N ASP A 125 -22.52 -53.52 2.16
CA ASP A 125 -22.14 -54.14 0.88
C ASP A 125 -22.28 -53.16 -0.29
N GLN A 126 -23.29 -52.28 -0.25
CA GLN A 126 -23.54 -51.31 -1.31
C GLN A 126 -23.17 -49.90 -0.87
N ALA A 127 -21.89 -49.72 -0.51
CA ALA A 127 -21.25 -48.43 -0.67
C ALA A 127 -21.29 -48.05 -2.17
N GLU A 128 -22.46 -47.60 -2.63
CA GLU A 128 -22.55 -46.77 -3.81
C GLU A 128 -21.51 -45.68 -3.61
N LYS A 129 -20.51 -45.73 -4.48
CA LYS A 129 -19.40 -44.80 -4.56
C LYS A 129 -19.98 -43.41 -4.42
N PHE A 130 -19.83 -42.81 -3.23
CA PHE A 130 -19.89 -41.37 -3.10
C PHE A 130 -18.73 -40.86 -3.94
N VAL A 131 -19.02 -40.58 -5.20
CA VAL A 131 -18.20 -39.73 -6.04
C VAL A 131 -18.27 -38.39 -5.34
N ALA A 132 -17.23 -38.08 -4.55
CA ALA A 132 -17.04 -36.76 -4.01
C ALA A 132 -17.24 -35.77 -5.16
N PRO A 133 -18.13 -34.77 -5.05
CA PRO A 133 -18.22 -33.75 -6.08
C PRO A 133 -16.85 -33.08 -6.16
N GLU A 134 -16.08 -33.45 -7.16
CA GLU A 134 -14.68 -33.04 -7.40
C GLU A 134 -14.59 -31.58 -7.86
N SER A 135 -15.57 -30.74 -7.48
CA SER A 135 -15.70 -29.39 -8.00
C SER A 135 -16.31 -28.41 -7.00
N LEU A 136 -16.12 -28.59 -5.70
CA LEU A 136 -16.14 -27.43 -4.82
C LEU A 136 -14.80 -26.70 -5.06
N PRO A 137 -14.78 -25.48 -5.63
CA PRO A 137 -13.55 -24.74 -5.76
C PRO A 137 -12.97 -24.55 -4.36
N SER A 138 -11.75 -25.03 -4.16
CA SER A 138 -11.00 -24.76 -2.93
C SER A 138 -11.06 -23.25 -2.66
N PRO A 139 -11.30 -22.80 -1.42
CA PRO A 139 -11.30 -21.38 -1.04
C PRO A 139 -10.03 -20.64 -1.52
N GLU A 140 -8.93 -21.36 -1.64
CA GLU A 140 -7.64 -20.85 -2.14
C GLU A 140 -7.70 -20.47 -3.62
N LYS A 141 -8.50 -21.17 -4.43
CA LYS A 141 -8.71 -20.90 -5.85
C LYS A 141 -9.52 -19.64 -6.08
N GLU A 142 -10.51 -19.36 -5.22
CA GLU A 142 -11.24 -18.10 -5.23
C GLU A 142 -10.34 -16.94 -4.80
N LEU A 143 -9.55 -17.11 -3.75
CA LEU A 143 -8.60 -16.09 -3.30
C LEU A 143 -7.55 -15.73 -4.37
N ARG A 144 -7.09 -16.73 -5.14
CA ARG A 144 -6.22 -16.54 -6.31
C ARG A 144 -6.89 -15.80 -7.45
N MET A 145 -8.15 -16.11 -7.76
CA MET A 145 -8.89 -15.45 -8.84
C MET A 145 -9.10 -13.95 -8.58
N PHE A 146 -9.23 -13.56 -7.30
CA PHE A 146 -9.36 -12.16 -6.89
C PHE A 146 -8.03 -11.48 -6.54
N GLY A 147 -6.88 -12.15 -6.71
CA GLY A 147 -5.56 -11.58 -6.39
C GLY A 147 -5.36 -11.24 -4.91
N LEU A 148 -6.16 -11.83 -4.02
CA LEU A 148 -6.12 -11.59 -2.57
C LEU A 148 -5.21 -12.57 -1.83
N ASP A 149 -4.53 -13.46 -2.54
CA ASP A 149 -3.54 -14.38 -1.99
C ASP A 149 -2.15 -13.76 -1.82
N GLN A 150 -1.95 -12.52 -2.29
CA GLN A 150 -0.76 -11.71 -2.02
C GLN A 150 -0.76 -11.22 -0.56
N ARG A 151 -0.64 -12.16 0.40
CA ARG A 151 0.12 -11.94 1.63
C ARG A 151 1.59 -12.25 1.34
N GLY A 152 2.12 -11.70 0.25
CA GLY A 152 3.52 -11.31 0.30
C GLY A 152 3.54 -10.17 1.32
N GLU A 153 4.18 -10.38 2.46
CA GLU A 153 4.83 -9.23 3.11
C GLU A 153 5.49 -8.47 1.96
N PRO A 154 5.20 -7.18 1.73
CA PRO A 154 5.96 -6.45 0.76
C PRO A 154 7.39 -6.63 1.21
N ASP A 155 8.19 -7.35 0.42
CA ASP A 155 9.62 -7.36 0.52
C ASP A 155 9.99 -5.91 0.25
N LEU A 156 9.92 -5.11 1.32
CA LEU A 156 10.69 -3.92 1.51
C LEU A 156 12.14 -4.44 1.57
N GLU A 157 12.64 -4.89 0.42
CA GLU A 157 14.05 -4.77 0.13
C GLU A 157 14.33 -3.30 0.43
N MET A 158 14.91 -3.07 1.61
CA MET A 158 15.52 -1.81 1.92
C MET A 158 16.51 -1.60 0.79
N VAL A 159 16.13 -0.76 -0.17
CA VAL A 159 17.03 -0.32 -1.22
C VAL A 159 18.16 0.35 -0.47
N GLU A 160 19.26 -0.39 -0.25
CA GLU A 160 20.46 0.19 0.31
C GLU A 160 20.80 1.36 -0.60
N PRO A 161 20.81 2.60 -0.07
CA PRO A 161 21.04 3.75 -0.92
C PRO A 161 22.38 3.55 -1.62
N ASP A 162 22.37 3.67 -2.94
CA ASP A 162 23.54 3.49 -3.81
C ASP A 162 24.59 4.52 -3.41
N GLN A 163 25.49 4.11 -2.51
CA GLN A 163 26.51 4.96 -1.89
C GLN A 163 27.78 4.93 -2.72
N VAL A 164 28.28 6.11 -3.06
CA VAL A 164 29.51 6.28 -3.83
C VAL A 164 30.59 6.88 -2.94
N LYS A 165 31.83 6.38 -3.09
CA LYS A 165 33.01 6.92 -2.44
C LYS A 165 33.38 8.27 -3.06
N VAL A 166 33.30 9.34 -2.27
CA VAL A 166 33.60 10.71 -2.73
C VAL A 166 34.97 11.18 -2.23
N PHE A 167 35.40 10.76 -1.03
CA PHE A 167 36.67 11.21 -0.48
C PHE A 167 37.44 10.12 0.27
N SER A 168 38.77 10.15 0.18
CA SER A 168 39.67 9.27 0.91
C SER A 168 40.99 9.97 1.16
N SER A 169 41.41 10.04 2.42
CA SER A 169 42.71 10.56 2.82
C SER A 169 43.28 9.71 3.95
N ASP A 170 44.61 9.66 4.04
CA ASP A 170 45.34 8.99 5.11
C ASP A 170 45.48 9.86 6.36
N ASP A 171 45.22 11.18 6.26
CA ASP A 171 45.20 12.08 7.40
C ASP A 171 43.81 12.08 8.08
N PRO A 172 43.70 11.59 9.33
CA PRO A 172 42.42 11.54 10.04
C PRO A 172 41.83 12.94 10.31
N ALA A 173 42.66 13.99 10.40
CA ALA A 173 42.18 15.35 10.63
C ALA A 173 41.56 15.97 9.36
N GLU A 174 42.02 15.57 8.18
CA GLU A 174 41.45 16.00 6.90
C GLU A 174 40.10 15.32 6.64
N VAL A 175 40.00 14.02 6.93
CA VAL A 175 38.75 13.26 6.83
C VAL A 175 37.67 13.85 7.74
N GLU A 176 38.01 14.22 8.98
CA GLU A 176 37.04 14.82 9.92
C GLU A 176 36.51 16.18 9.45
N ARG A 177 37.39 17.01 8.86
CA ARG A 177 37.03 18.33 8.35
C ARG A 177 36.08 18.23 7.17
N ILE A 178 36.39 17.37 6.20
CA ILE A 178 35.55 17.17 5.01
C ILE A 178 34.22 16.52 5.40
N PHE A 179 34.24 15.59 6.36
CA PHE A 179 33.01 14.99 6.88
C PHE A 179 32.09 16.05 7.51
N THR A 180 32.63 16.92 8.37
CA THR A 180 31.88 18.02 8.98
C THR A 180 31.33 18.99 7.92
N ALA A 181 32.13 19.37 6.94
CA ALA A 181 31.69 20.29 5.89
C ALA A 181 30.57 19.69 5.01
N LEU A 182 30.64 18.38 4.71
CA LEU A 182 29.57 17.68 3.98
C LEU A 182 28.28 17.55 4.83
N GLN A 183 28.39 17.47 6.16
CA GLN A 183 27.23 17.53 7.06
C GLN A 183 26.59 18.92 7.10
N GLU A 184 27.40 19.97 7.15
CA GLU A 184 26.92 21.37 7.08
C GLU A 184 26.21 21.67 5.76
N ALA A 185 26.66 21.04 4.66
CA ALA A 185 25.99 21.08 3.37
C ALA A 185 24.74 20.17 3.26
N ASN A 186 24.32 19.53 4.36
CA ASN A 186 23.15 18.65 4.45
C ASN A 186 23.22 17.39 3.55
N LEU A 187 24.42 16.94 3.16
CA LEU A 187 24.64 15.82 2.22
C LEU A 187 24.67 14.43 2.90
N ARG A 188 24.32 14.35 4.19
CA ARG A 188 24.26 13.11 5.01
C ARG A 188 25.39 12.09 4.72
N PRO A 189 26.67 12.49 4.83
CA PRO A 189 27.79 11.60 4.56
C PRO A 189 27.87 10.44 5.56
N ILE A 190 28.32 9.27 5.10
CA ILE A 190 28.60 8.09 5.92
C ILE A 190 30.12 7.87 5.97
N ARG A 191 30.68 7.82 7.18
CA ARG A 191 32.11 7.57 7.38
C ARG A 191 32.39 6.07 7.46
N ARG A 192 33.29 5.57 6.60
CA ARG A 192 33.88 4.23 6.71
C ARG A 192 35.40 4.34 6.88
N GLY A 193 35.83 4.54 8.12
CA GLY A 193 37.24 4.64 8.48
C GLY A 193 37.92 5.86 7.83
N LYS A 194 38.72 5.61 6.79
CA LYS A 194 39.48 6.60 5.99
C LYS A 194 38.70 7.13 4.77
N GLU A 195 37.48 6.65 4.57
CA GLU A 195 36.66 6.98 3.40
C GLU A 195 35.36 7.65 3.83
N ILE A 196 34.89 8.56 2.98
CA ILE A 196 33.60 9.21 3.11
C ILE A 196 32.74 8.81 1.91
N LEU A 197 31.59 8.20 2.23
CA LEU A 197 30.58 7.78 1.29
C LEU A 197 29.43 8.79 1.31
N VAL A 198 28.88 9.08 0.14
CA VAL A 198 27.69 9.92 -0.01
C VAL A 198 26.74 9.21 -0.97
N GLU A 199 25.44 9.46 -0.85
CA GLU A 199 24.45 8.96 -1.82
C GLU A 199 24.82 9.40 -3.24
N ARG A 200 24.68 8.51 -4.23
CA ARG A 200 25.04 8.77 -5.63
C ARG A 200 24.41 10.05 -6.19
N ILE A 201 23.18 10.35 -5.78
CA ILE A 201 22.46 11.56 -6.20
C ILE A 201 23.17 12.86 -5.79
N ASN A 202 23.91 12.82 -4.68
CA ASN A 202 24.61 13.95 -4.07
C ASN A 202 26.10 13.99 -4.43
N GLN A 203 26.58 13.10 -5.32
CA GLN A 203 28.01 12.96 -5.64
C GLN A 203 28.60 14.26 -6.22
N THR A 204 27.90 14.93 -7.14
CA THR A 204 28.38 16.16 -7.78
C THR A 204 28.48 17.33 -6.81
N GLU A 205 27.52 17.45 -5.90
CA GLU A 205 27.52 18.51 -4.88
C GLU A 205 28.61 18.25 -3.84
N ALA A 206 28.77 17.00 -3.40
CA ALA A 206 29.84 16.62 -2.49
C ALA A 206 31.23 16.90 -3.09
N GLN A 207 31.42 16.62 -4.39
CA GLN A 207 32.68 16.93 -5.08
C GLN A 207 32.94 18.44 -5.15
N ALA A 208 31.90 19.26 -5.39
CA ALA A 208 32.04 20.71 -5.43
C ALA A 208 32.46 21.30 -4.07
N VAL A 209 31.91 20.77 -2.97
CA VAL A 209 32.29 21.18 -1.60
C VAL A 209 33.74 20.80 -1.30
N ILE A 210 34.14 19.58 -1.65
CA ILE A 210 35.53 19.11 -1.49
C ILE A 210 36.48 20.03 -2.27
N ASP A 211 36.19 20.28 -3.55
CA ASP A 211 37.02 21.14 -4.40
C ASP A 211 37.14 22.56 -3.85
N GLN A 212 36.07 23.10 -3.24
CA GLN A 212 36.08 24.42 -2.61
C GLN A 212 37.01 24.46 -1.39
N ILE A 213 36.99 23.42 -0.55
CA ILE A 213 37.85 23.31 0.64
C ILE A 213 39.32 23.17 0.21
N THR A 214 39.61 22.29 -0.75
CA THR A 214 40.98 22.07 -1.25
C THR A 214 41.54 23.33 -1.93
N ARG A 215 40.71 24.12 -2.64
CA ARG A 215 41.14 25.40 -3.24
C ARG A 215 41.43 26.49 -2.22
N GLN A 216 40.77 26.47 -1.05
CA GLN A 216 41.08 27.42 0.02
C GLN A 216 42.44 27.14 0.68
N GLU A 217 42.88 25.87 0.68
CA GLU A 217 44.20 25.49 1.21
C GLU A 217 45.36 25.84 0.26
N GLY A 218 45.16 25.74 -1.06
CA GLY A 218 46.19 26.10 -2.05
C GLY A 218 46.49 27.60 -2.18
N LYS A 219 45.81 28.46 -1.41
CA LYS A 219 45.93 29.93 -1.47
C LYS A 219 46.58 30.53 -0.22
N LYS A 220 47.10 29.69 0.68
CA LYS A 220 47.71 30.10 1.95
C LYS A 220 49.20 29.81 1.98
#